data_AF-V7PYE4-F1
#
_entry.id   AF-V7PYE4-F1
#
_cell.length_a   1.000
_cell.length_b   1.000
_cell.length_c   1.000
_cell.angle_alpha   90.00
_cell.angle_beta   90.00
_cell.angle_gamma   90.00
#
_symmetry.space_group_name_H-M   'P 1'
#
loop_
_entity.id
_entity.type
_entity.pdbx_description
1 polymer ?
#
loop_
_entity_poly.entity_id
_entity_poly.type
_entity_poly.pdbx_seq_one_letter_code
_entity_poly.pdbx_strand_id
1 'polypeptide(L)'
;MDGDICKTFIALRNSFSYLDKDETYQFTNDVDYCTDVKCDDDTGKINARCLYIFHTFFKDKSVFKKDAKGNIYIVQYILIWLSYMLNLIKTQEKNSIESFYKTYIKDDDKYNNNIDYIVGYNGYKDLIDRYYYILSMDMSIISKLYDAFNTLCDIYIEHDTNDPNCVNYSEKANQFLEKYKKIIIDHNIGENIRYFYVLINLLTDYDNLKNKCEKFPSTPDIKKIISENVCEVAPSSSSIASKLIPILSILVAIPIFLGIAYKCESFVSIWEDFPDTLTDDEKYQFNDKTFLNSYCFKYECGGPLEKMNAVFFHLINKFFGSSGLFNNNVKNNINAVEYILIWLSHMLNLKDKQGNILKTFYNVYIYNQEKYKNPINGVDGCRNYNDLIYTKKELMNITNEKLSKFYAPFKSLCKMYSRFNEKTSDCTKCLSDANEFVETYNKLNGDSSITNDSSCNKLLCTLSNDYDNFKKKYSDVKCPNSSFPAIEKPDH
;
A
#
# COMPACT_ATOMS: atom_id res chain seq x y z
N MET A 1 -19.35 4.90 14.16
CA MET A 1 -20.06 6.09 13.66
C MET A 1 -21.55 5.93 13.93
N ASP A 2 -22.32 7.02 13.97
CA ASP A 2 -23.79 6.97 14.08
C ASP A 2 -24.44 8.12 13.28
N GLY A 3 -25.77 8.17 13.27
CA GLY A 3 -26.54 9.17 12.54
C GLY A 3 -26.26 10.61 12.99
N ASP A 4 -25.98 10.85 14.26
CA ASP A 4 -25.72 12.21 14.77
C ASP A 4 -24.33 12.72 14.36
N ILE A 5 -23.32 11.83 14.39
CA ILE A 5 -22.00 12.12 13.81
C ILE A 5 -22.17 12.47 12.32
N CYS A 6 -22.91 11.66 11.56
CA CYS A 6 -23.12 11.89 10.14
C CYS A 6 -23.90 13.17 9.83
N LYS A 7 -24.91 13.56 10.64
CA LYS A 7 -25.60 14.86 10.50
C LYS A 7 -24.64 16.04 10.62
N THR A 8 -23.64 15.93 11.51
CA THR A 8 -22.59 16.95 11.65
C THR A 8 -21.77 17.08 10.36
N PHE A 9 -21.41 15.95 9.73
CA PHE A 9 -20.72 15.95 8.44
C PHE A 9 -21.61 16.42 7.27
N ILE A 10 -22.92 16.21 7.31
CA ILE A 10 -23.85 16.75 6.31
C ILE A 10 -23.79 18.27 6.26
N ALA A 11 -23.69 18.95 7.40
CA ALA A 11 -23.58 20.40 7.43
C ALA A 11 -22.32 20.89 6.68
N LEU A 12 -21.20 20.18 6.81
CA LEU A 12 -20.00 20.44 6.03
C LEU A 12 -20.17 20.12 4.55
N ARG A 13 -20.80 18.98 4.21
CA ARG A 13 -21.09 18.57 2.83
C ARG A 13 -21.95 19.59 2.08
N ASN A 14 -22.97 20.12 2.74
CA ASN A 14 -23.93 21.05 2.13
C ASN A 14 -23.40 22.49 2.09
N SER A 15 -22.23 22.76 2.69
CA SER A 15 -21.64 24.10 2.76
C SER A 15 -20.87 24.52 1.50
N PHE A 16 -20.90 23.69 0.44
CA PHE A 16 -20.33 23.96 -0.87
C PHE A 16 -21.18 23.34 -1.98
N SER A 17 -21.25 23.99 -3.14
CA SER A 17 -21.91 23.47 -4.34
C SER A 17 -20.96 23.49 -5.53
N TYR A 18 -21.08 22.46 -6.39
CA TYR A 18 -20.36 22.37 -7.65
C TYR A 18 -21.20 23.03 -8.75
N LEU A 19 -20.64 23.98 -9.49
CA LEU A 19 -21.28 24.57 -10.65
C LEU A 19 -20.74 23.90 -11.93
N ASP A 20 -21.53 22.96 -12.47
CA ASP A 20 -21.19 22.20 -13.68
C ASP A 20 -20.85 23.07 -14.91
N LYS A 21 -21.33 24.32 -14.95
CA LYS A 21 -21.15 25.19 -16.14
C LYS A 21 -19.76 25.78 -16.28
N ASP A 22 -18.98 25.88 -15.20
CA ASP A 22 -17.71 26.60 -15.18
C ASP A 22 -16.55 25.80 -14.55
N GLU A 23 -16.76 24.52 -14.19
CA GLU A 23 -15.81 23.72 -13.38
C GLU A 23 -15.36 24.43 -12.08
N THR A 24 -16.24 25.27 -11.53
CA THR A 24 -15.96 26.04 -10.31
C THR A 24 -16.79 25.54 -9.13
N TYR A 25 -16.27 25.74 -7.93
CA TYR A 25 -16.96 25.49 -6.68
C TYR A 25 -17.36 26.83 -6.05
N GLN A 26 -18.48 26.82 -5.33
CA GLN A 26 -18.93 27.97 -4.57
C GLN A 26 -19.25 27.53 -3.14
N PHE A 27 -18.67 28.21 -2.15
CA PHE A 27 -19.14 28.08 -0.77
C PHE A 27 -20.51 28.73 -0.65
N THR A 28 -21.47 28.03 -0.05
CA THR A 28 -22.76 28.64 0.28
C THR A 28 -22.51 29.71 1.35
N ASN A 29 -23.13 30.88 1.18
CA ASN A 29 -22.95 32.04 2.05
C ASN A 29 -23.53 31.78 3.44
N ASP A 30 -22.75 31.16 4.33
CA ASP A 30 -23.02 31.18 5.77
C ASP A 30 -21.77 31.61 6.52
N VAL A 31 -21.90 32.76 7.17
CA VAL A 31 -20.92 33.46 8.03
C VAL A 31 -20.67 32.68 9.34
N ASP A 32 -21.37 31.56 9.56
CA ASP A 32 -21.57 30.90 10.84
C ASP A 32 -20.34 30.20 11.46
N TYR A 33 -19.25 30.01 10.70
CA TYR A 33 -18.06 29.28 11.19
C TYR A 33 -16.84 30.18 11.41
N CYS A 34 -16.91 31.46 11.03
CA CYS A 34 -15.75 32.37 10.99
C CYS A 34 -15.47 33.09 12.32
N THR A 35 -16.10 32.67 13.41
CA THR A 35 -15.90 33.26 14.73
C THR A 35 -14.43 33.14 15.13
N ASP A 36 -13.77 34.28 15.29
CA ASP A 36 -12.36 34.45 15.63
C ASP A 36 -11.34 33.91 14.59
N VAL A 37 -11.75 33.42 13.42
CA VAL A 37 -10.86 32.87 12.36
C VAL A 37 -10.94 33.74 11.11
N LYS A 38 -9.80 34.01 10.46
CA LYS A 38 -9.79 34.71 9.15
C LYS A 38 -10.45 33.83 8.08
N CYS A 39 -11.49 34.36 7.45
CA CYS A 39 -12.26 33.73 6.35
C CYS A 39 -12.21 34.57 5.06
N ASP A 40 -11.10 35.29 4.87
CA ASP A 40 -10.98 36.27 3.79
C ASP A 40 -10.91 35.60 2.40
N ASP A 41 -10.49 34.33 2.36
CA ASP A 41 -10.41 33.50 1.17
C ASP A 41 -11.00 32.10 1.40
N ASP A 42 -11.05 31.30 0.33
CA ASP A 42 -11.59 29.94 0.35
C ASP A 42 -10.80 28.99 1.26
N THR A 43 -9.50 29.22 1.42
CA THR A 43 -8.64 28.44 2.31
C THR A 43 -8.97 28.74 3.78
N GLY A 44 -9.19 30.02 4.13
CA GLY A 44 -9.64 30.46 5.45
C GLY A 44 -11.05 29.94 5.79
N LYS A 45 -11.96 29.91 4.81
CA LYS A 45 -13.28 29.29 4.94
C LYS A 45 -13.23 27.78 5.21
N ILE A 46 -12.29 27.06 4.60
CA ILE A 46 -12.04 25.63 4.89
C ILE A 46 -11.48 25.47 6.31
N ASN A 47 -10.54 26.32 6.71
CA ASN A 47 -9.95 26.30 8.05
C ASN A 47 -11.01 26.48 9.14
N ALA A 48 -11.84 27.51 9.02
CA ALA A 48 -12.93 27.79 9.96
C ALA A 48 -13.85 26.58 10.16
N ARG A 49 -14.24 25.91 9.07
CA ARG A 49 -15.06 24.69 9.10
C ARG A 49 -14.32 23.49 9.69
N CYS A 50 -13.04 23.33 9.37
CA CYS A 50 -12.20 22.29 9.95
C CYS A 50 -12.13 22.44 11.48
N LEU A 51 -11.86 23.66 11.96
CA LEU A 51 -11.81 23.92 13.39
C LEU A 51 -13.18 23.71 14.06
N TYR A 52 -14.26 24.14 13.42
CA TYR A 52 -15.62 23.92 13.92
C TYR A 52 -15.92 22.43 14.17
N ILE A 53 -15.59 21.54 13.22
CA ILE A 53 -15.85 20.11 13.39
C ILE A 53 -14.94 19.49 14.46
N PHE A 54 -13.69 19.96 14.60
CA PHE A 54 -12.84 19.55 15.72
C PHE A 54 -13.42 20.00 17.07
N HIS A 55 -13.90 21.23 17.21
CA HIS A 55 -14.61 21.67 18.41
C HIS A 55 -15.88 20.84 18.67
N THR A 56 -16.64 20.52 17.62
CA THR A 56 -17.89 19.75 17.76
C THR A 56 -17.66 18.35 18.35
N PHE A 57 -16.51 17.74 18.08
CA PHE A 57 -16.21 16.38 18.53
C PHE A 57 -15.17 16.28 19.65
N PHE A 58 -14.31 17.28 19.80
CA PHE A 58 -13.12 17.21 20.64
C PHE A 58 -12.91 18.48 21.50
N LYS A 59 -13.92 19.32 21.73
CA LYS A 59 -13.75 20.52 22.57
C LYS A 59 -13.31 20.19 24.01
N ASP A 60 -13.92 19.19 24.60
CA ASP A 60 -13.61 18.73 25.95
C ASP A 60 -14.00 17.25 26.13
N LYS A 61 -13.65 16.68 27.29
CA LYS A 61 -13.93 15.27 27.62
C LYS A 61 -15.41 14.91 27.54
N SER A 62 -16.31 15.82 27.90
CA SER A 62 -17.75 15.58 27.88
C SER A 62 -18.26 15.51 26.44
N VAL A 63 -17.87 16.49 25.62
CA VAL A 63 -18.17 16.53 24.18
C VAL A 63 -17.61 15.29 23.49
N PHE A 64 -16.34 14.94 23.74
CA PHE A 64 -15.73 13.75 23.15
C PHE A 64 -16.47 12.46 23.52
N LYS A 65 -16.86 12.30 24.79
CA LYS A 65 -17.61 11.11 25.22
C LYS A 65 -19.02 11.06 24.61
N LYS A 66 -19.69 12.20 24.50
CA LYS A 66 -21.10 12.27 24.09
C LYS A 66 -21.28 12.33 22.58
N ASP A 67 -20.59 13.24 21.90
CA ASP A 67 -20.83 13.62 20.51
C ASP A 67 -19.91 12.82 19.58
N ALA A 68 -18.65 12.58 19.99
CA ALA A 68 -17.74 11.66 19.29
C ALA A 68 -17.87 10.19 19.75
N LYS A 69 -18.71 9.91 20.75
CA LYS A 69 -18.86 8.57 21.36
C LYS A 69 -17.55 7.96 21.88
N GLY A 70 -16.58 8.80 22.24
CA GLY A 70 -15.22 8.38 22.60
C GLY A 70 -14.41 7.80 21.43
N ASN A 71 -14.86 7.97 20.19
CA ASN A 71 -14.21 7.41 19.01
C ASN A 71 -13.22 8.40 18.38
N ILE A 72 -11.93 8.17 18.65
CA ILE A 72 -10.84 8.97 18.07
C ILE A 72 -10.76 8.85 16.53
N TYR A 73 -11.27 7.76 15.93
CA TYR A 73 -11.19 7.55 14.49
C TYR A 73 -12.04 8.52 13.67
N ILE A 74 -12.92 9.31 14.30
CA ILE A 74 -13.64 10.41 13.65
C ILE A 74 -12.68 11.41 13.00
N VAL A 75 -11.46 11.58 13.55
CA VAL A 75 -10.41 12.42 12.94
C VAL A 75 -10.13 11.99 11.50
N GLN A 76 -10.18 10.69 11.19
CA GLN A 76 -9.94 10.23 9.82
C GLN A 76 -10.99 10.77 8.85
N TYR A 77 -12.26 10.79 9.24
CA TYR A 77 -13.34 11.35 8.42
C TYR A 77 -13.23 12.86 8.24
N ILE A 78 -12.82 13.57 9.30
CA ILE A 78 -12.51 15.01 9.22
C ILE A 78 -11.39 15.25 8.20
N LEU A 79 -10.32 14.44 8.22
CA LEU A 79 -9.21 14.59 7.29
C LEU A 79 -9.54 14.12 5.87
N ILE A 80 -10.44 13.16 5.68
CA ILE A 80 -10.92 12.79 4.34
C ILE A 80 -11.65 13.98 3.70
N TRP A 81 -12.57 14.60 4.44
CA TRP A 81 -13.24 15.82 3.99
C TRP A 81 -12.24 16.95 3.72
N LEU A 82 -11.35 17.24 4.68
CA LEU A 82 -10.38 18.32 4.53
C LEU A 82 -9.47 18.11 3.31
N SER A 83 -8.95 16.89 3.14
CA SER A 83 -8.09 16.53 2.01
C SER A 83 -8.82 16.66 0.67
N TYR A 84 -10.07 16.20 0.59
CA TYR A 84 -10.91 16.37 -0.58
C TYR A 84 -11.11 17.85 -0.92
N MET A 85 -11.48 18.68 0.06
CA MET A 85 -11.69 20.12 -0.14
C MET A 85 -10.42 20.84 -0.59
N LEU A 86 -9.27 20.58 0.05
CA LEU A 86 -7.99 21.20 -0.30
C LEU A 86 -7.48 20.80 -1.69
N ASN A 87 -7.88 19.63 -2.20
CA ASN A 87 -7.57 19.21 -3.56
C ASN A 87 -8.51 19.83 -4.59
N LEU A 88 -9.77 20.12 -4.25
CA LEU A 88 -10.70 20.85 -5.12
C LEU A 88 -10.27 22.31 -5.32
N ILE A 89 -9.80 22.97 -4.25
CA ILE A 89 -9.44 24.40 -4.30
C ILE A 89 -8.01 24.68 -4.77
N LYS A 90 -7.32 23.67 -5.30
CA LYS A 90 -5.91 23.73 -5.69
C LYS A 90 -5.73 24.63 -6.92
N THR A 91 -5.67 25.94 -6.70
CA THR A 91 -5.18 26.91 -7.68
C THR A 91 -3.65 26.76 -7.81
N GLN A 92 -3.04 27.41 -8.81
CA GLN A 92 -1.72 27.14 -9.41
C GLN A 92 -0.48 27.01 -8.47
N GLU A 93 -0.62 27.10 -7.16
CA GLU A 93 0.43 26.76 -6.19
C GLU A 93 0.61 25.24 -6.05
N LYS A 94 1.80 24.76 -6.38
CA LYS A 94 2.27 23.42 -6.03
C LYS A 94 2.34 23.30 -4.51
N ASN A 95 1.29 22.74 -3.89
CA ASN A 95 1.19 22.18 -2.51
C ASN A 95 0.18 22.89 -1.57
N SER A 96 -1.09 23.01 -1.98
CA SER A 96 -2.19 23.59 -1.17
C SER A 96 -2.30 23.00 0.25
N ILE A 97 -2.08 21.69 0.43
CA ILE A 97 -2.14 21.02 1.75
C ILE A 97 -1.00 21.45 2.68
N GLU A 98 0.23 21.52 2.18
CA GLU A 98 1.39 21.91 2.97
C GLU A 98 1.29 23.39 3.38
N SER A 99 0.85 24.23 2.44
CA SER A 99 0.57 25.64 2.67
C SER A 99 -0.52 25.84 3.72
N PHE A 100 -1.64 25.11 3.60
CA PHE A 100 -2.73 25.12 4.58
C PHE A 100 -2.23 24.74 5.97
N TYR A 101 -1.51 23.62 6.08
CA TYR A 101 -1.04 23.12 7.37
C TYR A 101 -0.08 24.11 8.05
N LYS A 102 0.87 24.68 7.30
CA LYS A 102 1.80 25.69 7.83
C LYS A 102 1.08 26.97 8.25
N THR A 103 0.10 27.41 7.49
CA THR A 103 -0.60 28.68 7.71
C THR A 103 -1.57 28.59 8.89
N TYR A 104 -2.31 27.49 9.00
CA TYR A 104 -3.47 27.41 9.89
C TYR A 104 -3.37 26.40 11.02
N ILE A 105 -2.52 25.36 10.92
CA ILE A 105 -2.48 24.28 11.91
C ILE A 105 -1.22 24.34 12.77
N LYS A 106 -0.05 24.49 12.16
CA LYS A 106 1.24 24.23 12.81
C LYS A 106 1.47 25.05 14.08
N ASP A 107 1.26 26.37 13.97
CA ASP A 107 1.62 27.33 15.01
C ASP A 107 0.37 28.09 15.55
N ASP A 108 -0.85 27.61 15.25
CA ASP A 108 -2.10 28.23 15.70
C ASP A 108 -2.57 27.63 17.03
N ASP A 109 -2.73 28.49 18.05
CA ASP A 109 -3.16 28.12 19.40
C ASP A 109 -4.51 27.38 19.43
N LYS A 110 -5.36 27.57 18.43
CA LYS A 110 -6.65 26.89 18.30
C LYS A 110 -6.51 25.41 17.99
N TYR A 111 -5.46 25.03 17.26
CA TYR A 111 -5.13 23.64 16.95
C TYR A 111 -4.14 23.04 17.97
N ASN A 112 -3.37 23.88 18.66
CA ASN A 112 -2.49 23.51 19.76
C ASN A 112 -3.20 23.58 21.14
N ASN A 113 -4.53 23.52 21.14
CA ASN A 113 -5.38 23.52 22.33
C ASN A 113 -5.12 22.30 23.23
N ASN A 114 -5.48 22.35 24.51
CA ASN A 114 -5.26 21.23 25.45
C ASN A 114 -6.39 20.17 25.38
N ILE A 115 -6.06 18.92 25.02
CA ILE A 115 -6.97 17.75 25.04
C ILE A 115 -6.45 16.58 25.89
N ASP A 116 -5.91 16.86 27.08
CA ASP A 116 -5.32 15.89 28.02
C ASP A 116 -6.14 14.62 28.36
N TYR A 117 -7.44 14.62 28.10
CA TYR A 117 -8.32 13.47 28.29
C TYR A 117 -8.19 12.39 27.21
N ILE A 118 -7.46 12.65 26.12
CA ILE A 118 -7.05 11.64 25.13
C ILE A 118 -5.57 11.34 25.32
N VAL A 119 -5.27 10.16 25.86
CA VAL A 119 -3.89 9.75 26.17
C VAL A 119 -3.00 9.83 24.93
N GLY A 120 -1.91 10.59 25.04
CA GLY A 120 -0.88 10.71 24.00
C GLY A 120 -1.10 11.85 22.99
N TYR A 121 -2.10 12.71 23.19
CA TYR A 121 -2.36 13.87 22.34
C TYR A 121 -2.49 15.12 23.20
N ASN A 122 -1.77 16.17 22.81
CA ASN A 122 -1.81 17.44 23.53
C ASN A 122 -2.82 18.40 22.92
N GLY A 123 -3.11 18.30 21.61
CA GLY A 123 -4.07 19.15 20.90
C GLY A 123 -4.59 18.55 19.59
N TYR A 124 -5.46 19.29 18.89
CA TYR A 124 -5.99 18.87 17.58
C TYR A 124 -4.88 18.68 16.55
N LYS A 125 -3.83 19.48 16.60
CA LYS A 125 -2.65 19.31 15.77
C LYS A 125 -2.06 17.90 15.91
N ASP A 126 -1.92 17.38 17.13
CA ASP A 126 -1.37 16.03 17.34
C ASP A 126 -2.27 14.95 16.72
N LEU A 127 -3.59 15.13 16.78
CA LEU A 127 -4.56 14.26 16.11
C LEU A 127 -4.41 14.33 14.58
N ILE A 128 -4.26 15.54 14.02
CA ILE A 128 -4.03 15.75 12.60
C ILE A 128 -2.70 15.11 12.17
N ASP A 129 -1.63 15.31 12.94
CA ASP A 129 -0.28 14.79 12.66
C ASP A 129 -0.27 13.26 12.62
N ARG A 130 -0.98 12.62 13.54
CA ARG A 130 -1.13 11.17 13.58
C ARG A 130 -1.71 10.61 12.29
N TYR A 131 -2.65 11.33 11.68
CA TYR A 131 -3.37 10.91 10.48
C TYR A 131 -3.05 11.78 9.26
N TYR A 132 -1.93 12.52 9.28
CA TYR A 132 -1.54 13.47 8.24
C TYR A 132 -1.42 12.82 6.86
N TYR A 133 -1.12 11.52 6.84
CA TYR A 133 -1.06 10.74 5.60
C TYR A 133 -2.36 10.81 4.77
N ILE A 134 -3.53 11.01 5.39
CA ILE A 134 -4.82 11.18 4.71
C ILE A 134 -4.84 12.49 3.91
N LEU A 135 -4.26 13.57 4.45
CA LEU A 135 -4.11 14.84 3.75
C LEU A 135 -3.19 14.70 2.52
N SER A 136 -2.17 13.85 2.61
CA SER A 136 -1.24 13.61 1.49
C SER A 136 -1.71 12.57 0.46
N MET A 137 -2.91 12.00 0.60
CA MET A 137 -3.43 11.02 -0.35
C MET A 137 -3.67 11.61 -1.73
N ASP A 138 -3.52 10.77 -2.75
CA ASP A 138 -3.84 11.16 -4.12
C ASP A 138 -5.33 11.50 -4.26
N MET A 139 -5.65 12.53 -5.05
CA MET A 139 -7.04 12.97 -5.24
C MET A 139 -7.94 11.85 -5.79
N SER A 140 -7.38 10.94 -6.61
CA SER A 140 -8.10 9.77 -7.12
C SER A 140 -8.50 8.76 -6.03
N ILE A 141 -7.78 8.73 -4.90
CA ILE A 141 -8.11 7.89 -3.73
C ILE A 141 -9.08 8.65 -2.83
N ILE A 142 -8.74 9.89 -2.48
CA ILE A 142 -9.50 10.65 -1.48
C ILE A 142 -10.91 10.95 -1.94
N SER A 143 -11.13 11.23 -3.23
CA SER A 143 -12.45 11.47 -3.80
C SER A 143 -13.36 10.24 -3.64
N LYS A 144 -12.83 9.03 -3.87
CA LYS A 144 -13.59 7.79 -3.69
C LYS A 144 -13.84 7.48 -2.22
N LEU A 145 -12.85 7.69 -1.35
CA LEU A 145 -13.02 7.55 0.10
C LEU A 145 -14.09 8.51 0.62
N TYR A 146 -14.06 9.77 0.19
CA TYR A 146 -15.06 10.77 0.55
C TYR A 146 -16.45 10.40 0.04
N ASP A 147 -16.55 9.93 -1.20
CA ASP A 147 -17.81 9.47 -1.79
C ASP A 147 -18.40 8.25 -1.06
N ALA A 148 -17.57 7.25 -0.74
CA ALA A 148 -17.98 6.08 0.05
C ALA A 148 -18.39 6.48 1.48
N PHE A 149 -17.62 7.37 2.12
CA PHE A 149 -17.95 7.93 3.44
C PHE A 149 -19.30 8.66 3.43
N ASN A 150 -19.55 9.52 2.44
CA ASN A 150 -20.82 10.23 2.30
C ASN A 150 -21.99 9.26 2.08
N THR A 151 -21.81 8.27 1.22
CA THR A 151 -22.82 7.23 0.97
C THR A 151 -23.16 6.48 2.27
N LEU A 152 -22.15 6.14 3.07
CA LEU A 152 -22.34 5.52 4.38
C LEU A 152 -23.10 6.44 5.34
N CYS A 153 -22.78 7.73 5.35
CA CYS A 153 -23.48 8.69 6.18
C CYS A 153 -24.94 8.91 5.77
N ASP A 154 -25.26 8.88 4.48
CA ASP A 154 -26.66 8.94 4.02
C ASP A 154 -27.46 7.75 4.55
N ILE A 155 -26.87 6.55 4.58
CA ILE A 155 -27.51 5.37 5.19
C ILE A 155 -27.73 5.61 6.69
N TYR A 156 -26.74 6.11 7.42
CA TYR A 156 -26.85 6.38 8.87
C TYR A 156 -27.91 7.43 9.23
N ILE A 157 -28.11 8.43 8.37
CA ILE A 157 -29.02 9.55 8.63
C ILE A 157 -30.46 9.20 8.27
N GLU A 158 -30.64 8.52 7.13
CA GLU A 158 -31.95 8.11 6.66
C GLU A 158 -32.46 6.83 7.32
N HIS A 159 -31.58 6.09 8.03
CA HIS A 159 -31.97 4.96 8.85
C HIS A 159 -32.95 5.41 9.95
N ASP A 160 -34.24 5.24 9.70
CA ASP A 160 -35.28 5.38 10.70
C ASP A 160 -35.14 4.24 11.73
N THR A 161 -34.90 4.58 12.99
CA THR A 161 -34.88 3.61 14.09
C THR A 161 -36.21 2.87 14.26
N ASN A 162 -37.27 3.28 13.55
CA ASN A 162 -38.60 2.68 13.57
C ASN A 162 -38.92 1.76 12.36
N ASP A 163 -38.02 1.60 11.38
CA ASP A 163 -38.19 0.61 10.28
C ASP A 163 -37.18 -0.55 10.43
N PRO A 164 -37.52 -1.60 11.19
CA PRO A 164 -36.64 -2.76 11.40
C PRO A 164 -36.40 -3.58 10.12
N ASN A 165 -37.17 -3.34 9.05
CA ASN A 165 -37.06 -4.10 7.81
C ASN A 165 -36.14 -3.46 6.77
N CYS A 166 -35.68 -2.23 7.00
CA CYS A 166 -34.67 -1.48 6.23
C CYS A 166 -34.88 -1.52 4.70
N VAL A 167 -36.14 -1.62 4.25
CA VAL A 167 -36.49 -1.97 2.86
C VAL A 167 -36.00 -0.90 1.89
N ASN A 168 -36.16 0.37 2.27
CA ASN A 168 -35.84 1.52 1.43
C ASN A 168 -34.33 1.85 1.34
N TYR A 169 -33.48 1.19 2.14
CA TYR A 169 -32.06 1.56 2.28
C TYR A 169 -31.09 0.47 1.83
N SER A 170 -31.62 -0.71 1.51
CA SER A 170 -30.84 -1.84 0.96
C SER A 170 -30.11 -1.49 -0.34
N GLU A 171 -30.70 -0.63 -1.18
CA GLU A 171 -30.06 -0.16 -2.42
C GLU A 171 -28.84 0.71 -2.14
N LYS A 172 -28.93 1.68 -1.22
CA LYS A 172 -27.79 2.51 -0.81
C LYS A 172 -26.70 1.69 -0.13
N ALA A 173 -27.08 0.68 0.65
CA ALA A 173 -26.14 -0.27 1.23
C ALA A 173 -25.37 -1.06 0.15
N ASN A 174 -26.04 -1.49 -0.92
CA ASN A 174 -25.38 -2.08 -2.09
C ASN A 174 -24.44 -1.08 -2.77
N GLN A 175 -24.89 0.17 -2.99
CA GLN A 175 -24.06 1.22 -3.59
C GLN A 175 -22.79 1.49 -2.78
N PHE A 176 -22.89 1.53 -1.45
CA PHE A 176 -21.74 1.65 -0.56
C PHE A 176 -20.75 0.50 -0.77
N LEU A 177 -21.23 -0.76 -0.78
CA LEU A 177 -20.36 -1.92 -0.97
C LEU A 177 -19.68 -1.94 -2.35
N GLU A 178 -20.38 -1.52 -3.41
CA GLU A 178 -19.78 -1.41 -4.74
C GLU A 178 -18.71 -0.32 -4.80
N LYS A 179 -18.96 0.85 -4.20
CA LYS A 179 -17.93 1.90 -4.04
C LYS A 179 -16.74 1.40 -3.24
N TYR A 180 -17.00 0.69 -2.14
CA TYR A 180 -15.97 0.09 -1.29
C TYR A 180 -15.09 -0.91 -2.06
N LYS A 181 -15.70 -1.86 -2.79
CA LYS A 181 -14.99 -2.80 -3.68
C LYS A 181 -14.13 -2.08 -4.71
N LYS A 182 -14.70 -1.09 -5.38
CA LYS A 182 -14.00 -0.32 -6.41
C LYS A 182 -12.75 0.38 -5.86
N ILE A 183 -12.83 0.92 -4.64
CA ILE A 183 -11.67 1.52 -3.97
C ILE A 183 -10.56 0.48 -3.71
N ILE A 184 -10.93 -0.76 -3.40
CA ILE A 184 -9.97 -1.87 -3.18
C ILE A 184 -9.27 -2.27 -4.48
N ILE A 185 -10.06 -2.40 -5.56
CA ILE A 185 -9.60 -2.84 -6.88
C ILE A 185 -8.68 -1.81 -7.51
N ASP A 186 -9.13 -0.55 -7.57
CA ASP A 186 -8.44 0.52 -8.31
C ASP A 186 -7.08 0.91 -7.70
N HIS A 187 -6.84 0.58 -6.43
CA HIS A 187 -5.70 1.09 -5.67
C HIS A 187 -4.87 0.00 -4.96
N ASN A 188 -5.10 -1.28 -5.29
CA ASN A 188 -4.38 -2.46 -4.82
C ASN A 188 -3.87 -2.34 -3.36
N ILE A 189 -4.65 -2.84 -2.38
CA ILE A 189 -4.37 -2.79 -0.94
C ILE A 189 -2.92 -3.19 -0.55
N GLY A 190 -2.21 -3.96 -1.38
CA GLY A 190 -0.82 -4.32 -1.18
C GLY A 190 0.19 -3.16 -1.14
N GLU A 191 -0.14 -1.99 -1.69
CA GLU A 191 0.82 -0.90 -1.89
C GLU A 191 0.76 0.22 -0.83
N ASN A 192 -0.25 0.32 0.05
CA ASN A 192 -0.27 1.32 1.12
C ASN A 192 -1.05 0.89 2.36
N ILE A 193 -0.34 0.37 3.37
CA ILE A 193 -0.88 -0.11 4.66
C ILE A 193 -1.75 0.95 5.37
N ARG A 194 -1.50 2.25 5.15
CA ARG A 194 -2.17 3.33 5.89
C ARG A 194 -3.58 3.65 5.39
N TYR A 195 -3.81 3.49 4.08
CA TYR A 195 -5.15 3.60 3.49
C TYR A 195 -6.06 2.44 3.93
N PHE A 196 -5.48 1.26 4.14
CA PHE A 196 -6.21 0.08 4.59
C PHE A 196 -6.90 0.29 5.95
N TYR A 197 -6.30 1.06 6.87
CA TYR A 197 -6.93 1.39 8.14
C TYR A 197 -8.19 2.26 8.00
N VAL A 198 -8.20 3.20 7.04
CA VAL A 198 -9.37 4.05 6.78
C VAL A 198 -10.50 3.20 6.19
N LEU A 199 -10.18 2.28 5.29
CA LEU A 199 -11.16 1.33 4.74
C LEU A 199 -11.72 0.39 5.80
N ILE A 200 -10.88 -0.18 6.67
CA ILE A 200 -11.36 -1.02 7.77
C ILE A 200 -12.35 -0.25 8.65
N ASN A 201 -12.07 1.02 8.94
CA ASN A 201 -12.96 1.85 9.75
C ASN A 201 -14.31 2.09 9.05
N LEU A 202 -14.31 2.42 7.75
CA LEU A 202 -15.53 2.55 6.95
C LEU A 202 -16.34 1.23 6.91
N LEU A 203 -15.67 0.10 6.71
CA LEU A 203 -16.32 -1.21 6.67
C LEU A 203 -16.87 -1.62 8.04
N THR A 204 -16.13 -1.36 9.11
CA THR A 204 -16.56 -1.61 10.50
C THR A 204 -17.80 -0.78 10.83
N ASP A 205 -17.82 0.49 10.40
CA ASP A 205 -19.00 1.34 10.56
C ASP A 205 -20.18 0.85 9.72
N TYR A 206 -19.96 0.27 8.54
CA TYR A 206 -21.01 -0.40 7.79
C TYR A 206 -21.51 -1.69 8.48
N ASP A 207 -20.62 -2.54 9.00
CA ASP A 207 -21.00 -3.76 9.73
C ASP A 207 -21.86 -3.43 10.95
N ASN A 208 -21.58 -2.30 11.63
CA ASN A 208 -22.42 -1.80 12.72
C ASN A 208 -23.86 -1.45 12.28
N LEU A 209 -24.05 -0.97 11.05
CA LEU A 209 -25.39 -0.78 10.46
C LEU A 209 -26.02 -2.11 10.07
N LYS A 210 -25.25 -2.99 9.42
CA LYS A 210 -25.70 -4.32 9.02
C LYS A 210 -26.24 -5.12 10.20
N ASN A 211 -25.58 -5.04 11.35
CA ASN A 211 -26.04 -5.70 12.59
C ASN A 211 -27.41 -5.20 13.08
N LYS A 212 -27.86 -4.02 12.63
CA LYS A 212 -29.18 -3.47 12.93
C LYS A 212 -30.22 -3.74 11.83
N CYS A 213 -29.76 -4.18 10.64
CA CYS A 213 -30.57 -4.37 9.43
C CYS A 213 -30.19 -5.68 8.73
N GLU A 214 -30.88 -6.78 9.03
CA GLU A 214 -30.54 -8.11 8.50
C GLU A 214 -30.61 -8.23 6.97
N LYS A 215 -31.37 -7.35 6.29
CA LYS A 215 -31.47 -7.32 4.82
C LYS A 215 -30.29 -6.63 4.14
N PHE A 216 -29.39 -6.00 4.89
CA PHE A 216 -28.21 -5.38 4.30
C PHE A 216 -27.29 -6.46 3.70
N PRO A 217 -26.72 -6.19 2.52
CA PRO A 217 -25.82 -7.12 1.88
C PRO A 217 -24.63 -7.43 2.80
N SER A 218 -24.07 -8.63 2.67
CA SER A 218 -22.90 -8.98 3.46
C SER A 218 -21.68 -8.19 3.02
N THR A 219 -20.85 -7.79 3.99
CA THR A 219 -19.57 -7.18 3.72
C THR A 219 -18.73 -8.10 2.85
N PRO A 220 -18.05 -7.55 1.84
CA PRO A 220 -17.30 -8.36 0.92
C PRO A 220 -16.05 -8.92 1.61
N ASP A 221 -15.67 -10.13 1.22
CA ASP A 221 -14.40 -10.70 1.65
C ASP A 221 -13.25 -9.97 0.96
N ILE A 222 -12.60 -9.07 1.71
CA ILE A 222 -11.47 -8.29 1.21
C ILE A 222 -10.36 -9.20 0.69
N LYS A 223 -10.10 -10.34 1.34
CA LYS A 223 -9.05 -11.27 0.89
C LYS A 223 -9.41 -11.84 -0.47
N LYS A 224 -10.68 -12.20 -0.65
CA LYS A 224 -11.23 -12.68 -1.92
C LYS A 224 -11.17 -11.61 -3.01
N ILE A 225 -11.56 -10.36 -2.74
CA ILE A 225 -11.45 -9.27 -3.72
C ILE A 225 -10.00 -9.06 -4.13
N ILE A 226 -9.08 -9.01 -3.17
CA ILE A 226 -7.65 -8.83 -3.47
C ILE A 226 -7.14 -10.01 -4.30
N SER A 227 -7.45 -11.26 -3.94
CA SER A 227 -7.00 -12.42 -4.72
C SER A 227 -7.60 -12.46 -6.13
N GLU A 228 -8.86 -12.03 -6.30
CA GLU A 228 -9.53 -11.97 -7.61
C GLU A 228 -8.98 -10.84 -8.49
N ASN A 229 -8.57 -9.70 -7.92
CA ASN A 229 -8.21 -8.52 -8.72
C ASN A 229 -6.70 -8.25 -8.85
N VAL A 230 -5.84 -8.85 -8.03
CA VAL A 230 -4.38 -8.60 -8.06
C VAL A 230 -3.69 -9.17 -9.32
N CYS A 231 -4.32 -10.12 -10.00
CA CYS A 231 -3.80 -10.71 -11.25
C CYS A 231 -4.42 -10.10 -12.53
N GLU A 232 -5.47 -9.27 -12.42
CA GLU A 232 -6.26 -8.73 -13.55
C GLU A 232 -5.81 -7.34 -14.07
N VAL A 233 -4.71 -6.74 -13.59
CA VAL A 233 -4.28 -5.41 -14.07
C VAL A 233 -3.51 -5.45 -15.41
N ALA A 234 -3.84 -6.42 -16.26
CA ALA A 234 -3.68 -6.25 -17.70
C ALA A 234 -5.08 -6.39 -18.30
N PRO A 235 -5.60 -5.40 -19.05
CA PRO A 235 -6.77 -5.66 -19.86
C PRO A 235 -6.36 -6.76 -20.84
N SER A 236 -6.80 -7.98 -20.52
CA SER A 236 -6.95 -9.02 -21.53
C SER A 236 -7.81 -8.38 -22.61
N SER A 237 -7.38 -8.53 -23.85
CA SER A 237 -8.05 -7.97 -25.03
C SER A 237 -9.40 -8.67 -25.27
N SER A 238 -10.29 -8.60 -24.30
CA SER A 238 -11.68 -9.01 -24.35
C SER A 238 -12.47 -7.83 -24.92
N SER A 239 -12.84 -8.02 -26.18
CA SER A 239 -13.64 -7.22 -27.10
C SER A 239 -14.57 -6.12 -26.53
N ILE A 240 -14.40 -4.91 -27.10
CA ILE A 240 -15.35 -3.79 -27.19
C ILE A 240 -15.41 -2.83 -25.98
N ALA A 241 -14.39 -1.98 -25.81
CA ALA A 241 -14.56 -0.54 -25.55
C ALA A 241 -13.21 0.21 -25.46
N SER A 242 -13.20 1.43 -26.00
CA SER A 242 -12.16 2.47 -25.95
C SER A 242 -10.95 2.34 -26.91
N LYS A 243 -11.16 2.82 -28.13
CA LYS A 243 -10.13 3.56 -28.87
C LYS A 243 -9.91 4.92 -28.18
N LEU A 244 -9.10 4.97 -27.14
CA LEU A 244 -8.48 6.22 -26.68
C LEU A 244 -7.03 5.89 -26.28
N ILE A 245 -6.09 6.54 -26.95
CA ILE A 245 -4.64 6.33 -26.86
C ILE A 245 -4.15 6.70 -25.44
N PRO A 246 -3.44 5.84 -24.69
CA PRO A 246 -2.93 6.20 -23.37
C PRO A 246 -1.48 6.70 -23.47
N ILE A 247 -1.28 7.96 -23.86
CA ILE A 247 0.03 8.63 -23.76
C ILE A 247 0.47 8.79 -22.28
N LEU A 248 -0.46 8.68 -21.32
CA LEU A 248 -0.18 8.76 -19.89
C LEU A 248 0.44 7.48 -19.28
N SER A 249 0.39 6.32 -19.97
CA SER A 249 0.84 5.02 -19.43
C SER A 249 2.37 4.82 -19.49
N ILE A 250 3.08 5.68 -20.23
CA ILE A 250 4.53 5.57 -20.46
C ILE A 250 5.34 6.17 -19.29
N LEU A 251 4.81 7.20 -18.62
CA LEU A 251 5.55 7.92 -17.56
C LEU A 251 5.64 7.14 -16.24
N VAL A 252 4.72 6.20 -15.98
CA VAL A 252 4.69 5.40 -14.74
C VAL A 252 5.49 4.09 -14.87
N ALA A 253 5.63 3.53 -16.08
CA ALA A 253 6.26 2.23 -16.28
C ALA A 253 7.80 2.26 -16.18
N ILE A 254 8.45 3.38 -16.52
CA ILE A 254 9.92 3.50 -16.54
C ILE A 254 10.54 3.41 -15.13
N PRO A 255 10.04 4.14 -14.12
CA PRO A 255 10.58 4.02 -12.76
C PRO A 255 10.39 2.63 -12.15
N ILE A 256 9.26 1.96 -12.45
CA ILE A 256 8.97 0.60 -11.98
C ILE A 256 9.99 -0.39 -12.57
N PHE A 257 10.20 -0.35 -13.89
CA PHE A 257 11.16 -1.21 -14.58
C PHE A 257 12.58 -1.04 -14.04
N LEU A 258 13.05 0.22 -13.91
CA LEU A 258 14.40 0.51 -13.39
C LEU A 258 14.55 0.06 -11.93
N GLY A 259 13.50 0.19 -11.12
CA GLY A 259 13.48 -0.31 -9.75
C GLY A 259 13.64 -1.83 -9.68
N ILE A 260 13.00 -2.59 -10.57
CA ILE A 260 13.14 -4.05 -10.63
C ILE A 260 14.53 -4.44 -11.15
N ALA A 261 15.03 -3.77 -12.19
CA ALA A 261 16.37 -3.99 -12.74
C ALA A 261 17.46 -3.85 -11.66
N TYR A 262 17.42 -2.76 -10.88
CA TYR A 262 18.36 -2.52 -9.79
C TYR A 262 18.33 -3.61 -8.70
N LYS A 263 17.14 -4.11 -8.34
CA LYS A 263 17.00 -5.24 -7.41
C LYS A 263 17.67 -6.47 -7.99
N CYS A 264 17.38 -6.78 -9.24
CA CYS A 264 17.89 -7.98 -9.91
C CYS A 264 19.40 -7.95 -10.10
N GLU A 265 19.99 -6.82 -10.46
CA GLU A 265 21.46 -6.65 -10.47
C GLU A 265 22.07 -6.92 -9.09
N SER A 266 21.40 -6.48 -8.02
CA SER A 266 21.86 -6.75 -6.66
C SER A 266 21.83 -8.25 -6.33
N PHE A 267 20.81 -8.98 -6.77
CA PHE A 267 20.76 -10.44 -6.60
C PHE A 267 21.80 -11.18 -7.45
N VAL A 268 22.09 -10.71 -8.67
CA VAL A 268 23.16 -11.28 -9.50
C VAL A 268 24.50 -11.20 -8.80
N SER A 269 24.85 -10.04 -8.24
CA SER A 269 26.06 -9.88 -7.43
C SER A 269 26.05 -10.82 -6.22
N ILE A 270 24.92 -10.95 -5.51
CA ILE A 270 24.82 -11.91 -4.41
C ILE A 270 25.06 -13.35 -4.85
N TRP A 271 24.60 -13.78 -6.04
CA TRP A 271 24.83 -15.15 -6.50
C TRP A 271 26.28 -15.43 -6.88
N GLU A 272 27.03 -14.42 -7.32
CA GLU A 272 28.46 -14.54 -7.58
C GLU A 272 29.24 -14.72 -6.27
N ASP A 273 28.88 -13.97 -5.23
CA ASP A 273 29.57 -13.98 -3.94
C ASP A 273 29.09 -15.09 -3.00
N PHE A 274 27.80 -15.41 -3.06
CA PHE A 274 27.14 -16.44 -2.27
C PHE A 274 26.26 -17.32 -3.19
N PRO A 275 26.87 -18.33 -3.84
CA PRO A 275 26.16 -19.24 -4.73
C PRO A 275 24.96 -19.91 -4.06
N ASP A 276 23.90 -20.08 -4.83
CA ASP A 276 22.61 -20.62 -4.41
C ASP A 276 22.52 -22.15 -4.53
N THR A 277 23.68 -22.81 -4.48
CA THR A 277 23.86 -24.26 -4.50
C THR A 277 24.88 -24.68 -3.45
N LEU A 278 24.77 -25.94 -3.01
CA LEU A 278 25.77 -26.54 -2.13
C LEU A 278 26.91 -27.13 -2.96
N THR A 279 28.10 -27.26 -2.36
CA THR A 279 29.18 -28.10 -2.89
C THR A 279 28.78 -29.57 -2.88
N ASP A 280 29.58 -30.43 -3.51
CA ASP A 280 29.44 -31.89 -3.43
C ASP A 280 29.48 -32.41 -1.98
N ASP A 281 30.26 -31.76 -1.10
CA ASP A 281 30.28 -32.03 0.36
C ASP A 281 29.06 -31.46 1.12
N GLU A 282 28.01 -31.05 0.42
CA GLU A 282 26.82 -30.41 0.95
C GLU A 282 27.09 -29.13 1.77
N LYS A 283 28.12 -28.35 1.46
CA LYS A 283 28.45 -27.11 2.19
C LYS A 283 28.03 -25.87 1.41
N TYR A 284 27.66 -24.82 2.14
CA TYR A 284 27.47 -23.49 1.56
C TYR A 284 28.80 -22.92 1.06
N GLN A 285 28.77 -22.25 -0.09
CA GLN A 285 29.92 -21.62 -0.71
C GLN A 285 29.92 -20.12 -0.43
N PHE A 286 31.11 -19.52 -0.27
CA PHE A 286 31.27 -18.08 -0.04
C PHE A 286 32.54 -17.62 -0.77
N ASN A 287 32.34 -16.96 -1.92
CA ASN A 287 33.40 -16.59 -2.85
C ASN A 287 34.08 -15.27 -2.46
N ASP A 288 33.31 -14.25 -2.05
CA ASP A 288 33.85 -13.05 -1.42
C ASP A 288 33.65 -13.09 0.11
N LYS A 289 34.74 -12.88 0.84
CA LYS A 289 34.78 -12.92 2.31
C LYS A 289 34.82 -11.52 2.94
N THR A 290 34.83 -10.43 2.17
CA THR A 290 35.21 -9.10 2.69
C THR A 290 34.06 -8.10 2.80
N PHE A 291 33.18 -7.96 1.79
CA PHE A 291 32.12 -6.93 1.86
C PHE A 291 31.02 -7.25 2.88
N LEU A 292 30.70 -8.54 3.08
CA LEU A 292 29.64 -9.00 3.98
C LEU A 292 30.02 -8.89 5.47
N ASN A 293 31.31 -8.83 5.80
CA ASN A 293 31.76 -8.74 7.19
C ASN A 293 31.23 -7.47 7.88
N SER A 294 31.07 -6.38 7.14
CA SER A 294 30.48 -5.13 7.65
C SER A 294 29.02 -5.27 8.09
N TYR A 295 28.31 -6.32 7.65
CA TYR A 295 26.90 -6.60 7.97
C TYR A 295 26.74 -7.73 9.01
N CYS A 296 27.85 -8.33 9.45
CA CYS A 296 27.90 -9.32 10.53
C CYS A 296 27.87 -8.65 11.91
N PHE A 297 27.36 -9.36 12.93
CA PHE A 297 27.45 -8.89 14.32
C PHE A 297 28.92 -8.91 14.77
N LYS A 298 29.41 -7.82 15.37
CA LYS A 298 30.84 -7.64 15.73
C LYS A 298 31.83 -7.86 14.56
N TYR A 299 31.38 -7.67 13.32
CA TYR A 299 32.19 -7.84 12.11
C TYR A 299 32.64 -9.28 11.80
N GLU A 300 32.08 -10.28 12.49
CA GLU A 300 32.38 -11.69 12.27
C GLU A 300 31.10 -12.50 12.13
N CYS A 301 31.02 -13.29 11.05
CA CYS A 301 29.98 -14.30 10.88
C CYS A 301 30.61 -15.68 11.14
N GLY A 302 30.39 -16.22 12.34
CA GLY A 302 30.87 -17.52 12.81
C GLY A 302 30.21 -18.73 12.13
N GLY A 303 29.05 -18.57 11.46
CA GLY A 303 28.39 -19.66 10.75
C GLY A 303 27.60 -19.29 9.49
N PRO A 304 27.14 -20.28 8.69
CA PRO A 304 26.41 -20.04 7.44
C PRO A 304 25.12 -19.23 7.63
N LEU A 305 24.36 -19.47 8.70
CA LEU A 305 23.13 -18.72 8.99
C LEU A 305 23.40 -17.25 9.32
N GLU A 306 24.51 -16.95 9.99
CA GLU A 306 24.93 -15.57 10.26
C GLU A 306 25.35 -14.86 8.98
N LYS A 307 26.04 -15.57 8.06
CA LYS A 307 26.35 -15.06 6.72
C LYS A 307 25.10 -14.81 5.88
N MET A 308 24.11 -15.70 5.95
CA MET A 308 22.79 -15.47 5.34
C MET A 308 22.12 -14.22 5.93
N ASN A 309 22.19 -14.01 7.24
CA ASN A 309 21.66 -12.79 7.87
C ASN A 309 22.43 -11.53 7.44
N ALA A 310 23.75 -11.63 7.23
CA ALA A 310 24.54 -10.52 6.70
C ALA A 310 24.10 -10.15 5.29
N VAL A 311 23.88 -11.13 4.41
CA VAL A 311 23.36 -10.90 3.04
C VAL A 311 21.94 -10.36 3.07
N PHE A 312 21.07 -10.92 3.90
CA PHE A 312 19.70 -10.44 4.10
C PHE A 312 19.70 -8.97 4.52
N PHE A 313 20.50 -8.62 5.54
CA PHE A 313 20.61 -7.25 6.01
C PHE A 313 21.23 -6.32 4.97
N HIS A 314 22.25 -6.78 4.24
CA HIS A 314 22.85 -6.04 3.14
C HIS A 314 21.81 -5.64 2.09
N LEU A 315 20.97 -6.57 1.63
CA LEU A 315 19.92 -6.30 0.65
C LEU A 315 18.86 -5.34 1.21
N ILE A 316 18.42 -5.52 2.46
CA ILE A 316 17.50 -4.59 3.13
C ILE A 316 18.09 -3.18 3.19
N ASN A 317 19.33 -3.04 3.66
CA ASN A 317 20.00 -1.75 3.78
C ASN A 317 20.26 -1.11 2.40
N LYS A 318 20.61 -1.91 1.38
CA LYS A 318 20.87 -1.43 0.01
C LYS A 318 19.60 -0.86 -0.63
N PHE A 319 18.46 -1.49 -0.41
CA PHE A 319 17.19 -1.03 -0.98
C PHE A 319 16.56 0.10 -0.16
N PHE A 320 16.61 -0.02 1.16
CA PHE A 320 15.79 0.79 2.08
C PHE A 320 16.59 1.68 3.04
N GLY A 321 17.92 1.66 3.00
CA GLY A 321 18.76 2.52 3.84
C GLY A 321 18.88 3.96 3.36
N SER A 322 19.64 4.77 4.10
CA SER A 322 19.79 6.21 3.84
C SER A 322 20.41 6.55 2.49
N SER A 323 21.11 5.61 1.85
CA SER A 323 21.63 5.74 0.48
C SER A 323 20.84 4.90 -0.53
N GLY A 324 19.73 4.28 -0.10
CA GLY A 324 18.92 3.38 -0.92
C GLY A 324 18.16 4.11 -2.01
N LEU A 325 17.89 3.41 -3.11
CA LEU A 325 17.17 3.93 -4.28
C LEU A 325 15.78 4.49 -3.92
N PHE A 326 15.15 3.96 -2.87
CA PHE A 326 13.82 4.35 -2.41
C PHE A 326 13.82 5.51 -1.40
N ASN A 327 14.96 6.17 -1.15
CA ASN A 327 15.06 7.21 -0.12
C ASN A 327 14.34 8.52 -0.49
N ASN A 328 14.19 8.85 -1.80
CA ASN A 328 13.71 10.20 -2.19
C ASN A 328 12.66 10.26 -3.32
N ASN A 329 12.34 9.19 -4.05
CA ASN A 329 11.26 9.20 -5.04
C ASN A 329 10.85 7.76 -5.43
N VAL A 330 9.54 7.57 -5.64
CA VAL A 330 8.78 6.35 -5.98
C VAL A 330 8.23 5.58 -4.76
N LYS A 331 6.93 5.80 -4.56
CA LYS A 331 6.02 5.08 -3.67
C LYS A 331 6.19 3.55 -3.81
N ASN A 332 6.44 2.91 -2.67
CA ASN A 332 6.24 1.50 -2.30
C ASN A 332 6.49 0.41 -3.36
N ASN A 333 7.74 -0.07 -3.42
CA ASN A 333 8.07 -1.34 -4.05
C ASN A 333 8.46 -2.39 -2.98
N ILE A 334 7.56 -2.59 -1.99
CA ILE A 334 7.70 -3.52 -0.83
C ILE A 334 8.01 -4.96 -1.29
N ASN A 335 7.72 -5.29 -2.56
CA ASN A 335 8.08 -6.57 -3.19
C ASN A 335 9.58 -6.91 -3.10
N ALA A 336 10.45 -5.93 -2.86
CA ALA A 336 11.87 -6.22 -2.55
C ALA A 336 12.02 -7.13 -1.32
N VAL A 337 11.21 -6.93 -0.27
CA VAL A 337 11.19 -7.81 0.91
C VAL A 337 10.74 -9.22 0.53
N GLU A 338 9.77 -9.34 -0.38
CA GLU A 338 9.28 -10.63 -0.87
C GLU A 338 10.39 -11.40 -1.60
N TYR A 339 11.13 -10.74 -2.49
CA TYR A 339 12.27 -11.35 -3.19
C TYR A 339 13.40 -11.76 -2.25
N ILE A 340 13.71 -10.94 -1.25
CA ILE A 340 14.70 -11.29 -0.23
C ILE A 340 14.23 -12.52 0.56
N LEU A 341 12.94 -12.62 0.90
CA LEU A 341 12.38 -13.78 1.59
C LEU A 341 12.34 -15.04 0.71
N ILE A 342 12.05 -14.91 -0.58
CA ILE A 342 12.11 -16.00 -1.56
C ILE A 342 13.54 -16.55 -1.65
N TRP A 343 14.54 -15.66 -1.78
CA TRP A 343 15.95 -16.05 -1.76
C TRP A 343 16.34 -16.74 -0.45
N LEU A 344 16.00 -16.15 0.71
CA LEU A 344 16.32 -16.73 2.01
C LEU A 344 15.68 -18.12 2.18
N SER A 345 14.42 -18.27 1.76
CA SER A 345 13.70 -19.55 1.80
C SER A 345 14.39 -20.62 0.97
N HIS A 346 14.83 -20.27 -0.25
CA HIS A 346 15.61 -21.19 -1.08
C HIS A 346 16.91 -21.61 -0.39
N MET A 347 17.68 -20.63 0.10
CA MET A 347 18.95 -20.90 0.76
C MET A 347 18.81 -21.82 1.98
N LEU A 348 17.77 -21.63 2.79
CA LEU A 348 17.46 -22.50 3.93
C LEU A 348 16.98 -23.89 3.48
N ASN A 349 16.15 -23.95 2.43
CA ASN A 349 15.61 -25.19 1.87
C ASN A 349 16.70 -26.12 1.30
N LEU A 350 17.88 -25.60 0.94
CA LEU A 350 19.02 -26.42 0.51
C LEU A 350 19.46 -27.45 1.57
N LYS A 351 19.27 -27.16 2.87
CA LYS A 351 19.65 -28.06 3.96
C LYS A 351 18.50 -28.59 4.80
N ASP A 352 17.38 -27.88 4.89
CA ASP A 352 16.20 -28.34 5.63
C ASP A 352 14.92 -27.95 4.90
N LYS A 353 14.26 -29.00 4.38
CA LYS A 353 13.07 -28.92 3.54
C LYS A 353 11.77 -28.89 4.34
N GLN A 354 11.71 -29.57 5.49
CA GLN A 354 10.47 -29.75 6.24
C GLN A 354 10.21 -28.65 7.30
N GLY A 355 11.22 -27.89 7.72
CA GLY A 355 11.07 -26.86 8.75
C GLY A 355 10.47 -25.54 8.26
N ASN A 356 9.63 -24.90 9.08
CA ASN A 356 9.39 -23.45 8.98
C ASN A 356 10.57 -22.70 9.65
N ILE A 357 11.74 -22.76 9.01
CA ILE A 357 12.95 -22.13 9.52
C ILE A 357 12.88 -20.62 9.34
N LEU A 358 12.15 -20.09 8.36
CA LEU A 358 12.02 -18.65 8.16
C LEU A 358 11.53 -17.93 9.43
N LYS A 359 10.49 -18.45 10.09
CA LYS A 359 10.00 -17.89 11.35
C LYS A 359 11.04 -17.93 12.46
N THR A 360 11.77 -19.04 12.57
CA THR A 360 12.84 -19.22 13.55
C THR A 360 14.00 -18.26 13.26
N PHE A 361 14.39 -18.15 11.99
CA PHE A 361 15.43 -17.26 11.51
C PHE A 361 15.08 -15.80 11.82
N TYR A 362 13.85 -15.39 11.54
CA TYR A 362 13.36 -14.05 11.88
C TYR A 362 13.48 -13.77 13.39
N ASN A 363 13.01 -14.67 14.25
CA ASN A 363 13.06 -14.47 15.70
C ASN A 363 14.50 -14.39 16.23
N VAL A 364 15.42 -15.21 15.72
CA VAL A 364 16.80 -15.28 16.20
C VAL A 364 17.68 -14.17 15.61
N TYR A 365 17.60 -13.95 14.30
CA TYR A 365 18.55 -13.14 13.54
C TYR A 365 18.02 -11.78 13.10
N ILE A 366 16.71 -11.51 13.25
CA ILE A 366 16.09 -10.24 12.83
C ILE A 366 15.46 -9.52 14.02
N TYR A 367 14.42 -10.10 14.64
CA TYR A 367 13.60 -9.45 15.68
C TYR A 367 14.42 -8.94 16.86
N ASN A 368 15.36 -9.76 17.35
CA ASN A 368 16.18 -9.45 18.52
C ASN A 368 17.43 -8.63 18.22
N GLN A 369 17.74 -8.36 16.94
CA GLN A 369 19.01 -7.76 16.53
C GLN A 369 18.91 -6.24 16.38
N GLU A 370 19.81 -5.50 17.04
CA GLU A 370 19.79 -4.03 17.08
C GLU A 370 19.86 -3.38 15.69
N LYS A 371 20.64 -3.96 14.77
CA LYS A 371 20.80 -3.43 13.40
C LYS A 371 19.47 -3.32 12.63
N TYR A 372 18.47 -4.13 12.96
CA TYR A 372 17.13 -4.07 12.34
C TYR A 372 16.18 -3.08 13.03
N LYS A 373 16.58 -2.52 14.18
CA LYS A 373 15.87 -1.43 14.86
C LYS A 373 16.26 -0.05 14.30
N ASN A 374 17.24 0.01 13.42
CA ASN A 374 17.65 1.25 12.74
C ASN A 374 16.46 1.87 11.98
N PRO A 375 16.32 3.20 12.04
CA PRO A 375 15.20 3.88 11.42
C PRO A 375 15.24 3.75 9.90
N ILE A 376 14.06 3.68 9.31
CA ILE A 376 13.85 3.69 7.86
C ILE A 376 13.11 4.96 7.48
N ASN A 377 13.57 5.63 6.42
CA ASN A 377 12.92 6.81 5.85
C ASN A 377 12.27 6.44 4.51
N GLY A 378 11.20 7.12 4.14
CA GLY A 378 10.56 6.94 2.83
C GLY A 378 9.67 5.69 2.68
N VAL A 379 9.50 4.87 3.73
CA VAL A 379 8.57 3.74 3.73
C VAL A 379 7.44 3.93 4.74
N ASP A 380 6.25 4.12 4.20
CA ASP A 380 5.03 4.42 4.94
C ASP A 380 4.63 3.29 5.90
N GLY A 381 4.42 3.62 7.18
CA GLY A 381 3.95 2.69 8.20
C GLY A 381 5.04 1.82 8.84
N CYS A 382 6.30 1.95 8.42
CA CYS A 382 7.43 1.24 8.99
C CYS A 382 8.36 2.23 9.71
N ARG A 383 8.64 2.02 11.00
CA ARG A 383 9.55 2.91 11.74
C ARG A 383 11.01 2.49 11.61
N ASN A 384 11.23 1.21 11.34
CA ASN A 384 12.55 0.59 11.22
C ASN A 384 12.48 -0.62 10.26
N TYR A 385 13.63 -1.24 9.99
CA TYR A 385 13.69 -2.41 9.11
C TYR A 385 12.89 -3.60 9.63
N ASN A 386 12.84 -3.81 10.94
CA ASN A 386 12.05 -4.89 11.51
C ASN A 386 10.55 -4.72 11.22
N ASP A 387 10.01 -3.50 11.38
CA ASP A 387 8.62 -3.18 11.03
C ASP A 387 8.37 -3.49 9.54
N LEU A 388 9.28 -3.07 8.65
CA LEU A 388 9.21 -3.35 7.21
C LEU A 388 9.16 -4.85 6.92
N ILE A 389 10.06 -5.64 7.50
CA ILE A 389 10.14 -7.09 7.27
C ILE A 389 8.87 -7.77 7.81
N TYR A 390 8.38 -7.33 8.97
CA TYR A 390 7.18 -7.86 9.60
C TYR A 390 5.90 -7.58 8.79
N THR A 391 5.89 -6.60 7.88
CA THR A 391 4.77 -6.42 6.94
C THR A 391 4.52 -7.64 6.06
N LYS A 392 5.54 -8.50 5.88
CA LYS A 392 5.47 -9.77 5.12
C LYS A 392 5.46 -11.01 6.00
N LYS A 393 5.04 -10.88 7.27
CA LYS A 393 4.99 -12.00 8.25
C LYS A 393 4.24 -13.23 7.76
N GLU A 394 3.24 -13.07 6.88
CA GLU A 394 2.49 -14.21 6.33
C GLU A 394 3.40 -15.13 5.50
N LEU A 395 4.38 -14.58 4.77
CA LEU A 395 5.36 -15.37 4.02
C LEU A 395 6.28 -16.18 4.95
N MET A 396 6.53 -15.69 6.18
CA MET A 396 7.31 -16.42 7.18
C MET A 396 6.54 -17.59 7.79
N ASN A 397 5.22 -17.68 7.59
CA ASN A 397 4.43 -18.83 8.04
C ASN A 397 4.37 -19.95 7.00
N ILE A 398 4.77 -19.68 5.76
CA ILE A 398 4.86 -20.66 4.67
C ILE A 398 6.09 -21.56 4.90
N THR A 399 5.97 -22.85 4.59
CA THR A 399 7.11 -23.79 4.70
C THR A 399 8.22 -23.41 3.72
N ASN A 400 9.48 -23.64 4.10
CA ASN A 400 10.62 -23.33 3.23
C ASN A 400 10.51 -24.03 1.88
N GLU A 401 10.12 -25.31 1.89
CA GLU A 401 9.88 -26.08 0.67
C GLU A 401 8.90 -25.35 -0.26
N LYS A 402 7.74 -24.94 0.26
CA LYS A 402 6.69 -24.29 -0.52
C LYS A 402 7.13 -22.93 -1.06
N LEU A 403 7.71 -22.07 -0.21
CA LEU A 403 8.16 -20.73 -0.62
C LEU A 403 9.40 -20.77 -1.53
N SER A 404 10.28 -21.77 -1.38
CA SER A 404 11.47 -21.94 -2.25
C SER A 404 11.10 -22.26 -3.69
N LYS A 405 9.91 -22.80 -3.98
CA LYS A 405 9.46 -23.05 -5.36
C LYS A 405 9.37 -21.77 -6.19
N PHE A 406 9.18 -20.61 -5.56
CA PHE A 406 9.18 -19.29 -6.21
C PHE A 406 10.56 -18.83 -6.68
N TYR A 407 11.62 -19.45 -6.19
CA TYR A 407 12.98 -19.00 -6.42
C TYR A 407 13.44 -19.18 -7.87
N ALA A 408 13.09 -20.29 -8.51
CA ALA A 408 13.45 -20.55 -9.90
C ALA A 408 12.88 -19.49 -10.87
N PRO A 409 11.55 -19.20 -10.89
CA PRO A 409 11.02 -18.14 -11.74
C PRO A 409 11.55 -16.76 -11.34
N PHE A 410 11.69 -16.46 -10.06
CA PHE A 410 12.33 -15.23 -9.60
C PHE A 410 13.76 -15.05 -10.15
N LYS A 411 14.59 -16.09 -10.08
CA LYS A 411 15.96 -16.08 -10.58
C LYS A 411 16.00 -15.82 -12.07
N SER A 412 15.16 -16.50 -12.85
CA SER A 412 15.04 -16.31 -14.30
C SER A 412 14.60 -14.89 -14.66
N LEU A 413 13.59 -14.36 -13.97
CA LEU A 413 13.15 -12.97 -14.12
C LEU A 413 14.31 -11.99 -13.92
N CYS A 414 15.12 -12.19 -12.88
CA CYS A 414 16.25 -11.31 -12.61
C CYS A 414 17.41 -11.44 -13.60
N LYS A 415 17.66 -12.62 -14.16
CA LYS A 415 18.58 -12.76 -15.31
C LYS A 415 18.10 -11.93 -16.51
N MET A 416 16.79 -11.94 -16.80
CA MET A 416 16.22 -11.12 -17.89
C MET A 416 16.46 -9.63 -17.65
N TYR A 417 16.12 -9.14 -16.46
CA TYR A 417 16.27 -7.73 -16.08
C TYR A 417 17.73 -7.26 -16.06
N SER A 418 18.65 -8.07 -15.53
CA SER A 418 20.09 -7.72 -15.47
C SER A 418 20.79 -7.75 -16.83
N ARG A 419 20.28 -8.53 -17.78
CA ARG A 419 20.78 -8.57 -19.16
C ARG A 419 20.16 -7.49 -20.05
N PHE A 420 19.20 -6.72 -19.54
CA PHE A 420 18.63 -5.59 -20.25
C PHE A 420 19.70 -4.55 -20.53
N ASN A 421 19.95 -4.26 -21.81
CA ASN A 421 20.88 -3.22 -22.22
C ASN A 421 20.25 -2.34 -23.29
N GLU A 422 20.02 -1.06 -22.97
CA GLU A 422 19.45 -0.07 -23.87
C GLU A 422 20.31 0.20 -25.12
N LYS A 423 21.57 -0.29 -25.16
CA LYS A 423 22.50 -0.09 -26.28
C LYS A 423 22.62 -1.27 -27.24
N THR A 424 22.29 -2.51 -26.85
CA THR A 424 22.43 -3.71 -27.71
C THR A 424 21.08 -4.28 -28.17
N SER A 425 20.89 -4.58 -29.45
CA SER A 425 19.63 -5.10 -30.03
C SER A 425 19.50 -6.63 -30.00
N ASP A 426 20.45 -7.35 -29.43
CA ASP A 426 20.43 -8.82 -29.36
C ASP A 426 19.50 -9.30 -28.23
N CYS A 427 18.41 -9.96 -28.61
CA CYS A 427 17.39 -10.49 -27.70
C CYS A 427 17.59 -11.97 -27.37
N THR A 428 18.55 -12.67 -27.98
CA THR A 428 18.68 -14.13 -27.91
C THR A 428 18.93 -14.62 -26.47
N LYS A 429 19.77 -13.91 -25.70
CA LYS A 429 20.04 -14.26 -24.30
C LYS A 429 18.84 -14.00 -23.38
N CYS A 430 18.15 -12.87 -23.56
CA CYS A 430 16.94 -12.55 -22.80
C CYS A 430 15.79 -13.52 -23.10
N LEU A 431 15.69 -14.00 -24.35
CA LEU A 431 14.67 -14.97 -24.75
C LEU A 431 14.87 -16.33 -24.07
N SER A 432 16.12 -16.78 -23.92
CA SER A 432 16.42 -18.00 -23.19
C SER A 432 15.97 -17.93 -21.74
N ASP A 433 16.26 -16.82 -21.04
CA ASP A 433 15.81 -16.64 -19.65
C ASP A 433 14.29 -16.46 -19.55
N ALA A 434 13.66 -15.84 -20.56
CA ALA A 434 12.20 -15.72 -20.63
C ALA A 434 11.52 -17.09 -20.79
N ASN A 435 12.08 -17.99 -21.60
CA ASN A 435 11.60 -19.36 -21.71
C ASN A 435 11.75 -20.11 -20.37
N GLU A 436 12.91 -19.98 -19.70
CA GLU A 436 13.15 -20.55 -18.37
C GLU A 436 12.16 -20.00 -17.33
N PHE A 437 11.86 -18.69 -17.39
CA PHE A 437 10.85 -18.05 -16.56
C PHE A 437 9.47 -18.67 -16.80
N VAL A 438 9.00 -18.74 -18.05
CA VAL A 438 7.66 -19.25 -18.38
C VAL A 438 7.51 -20.72 -17.99
N GLU A 439 8.52 -21.55 -18.24
CA GLU A 439 8.48 -22.96 -17.85
C GLU A 439 8.37 -23.13 -16.33
N THR A 440 9.24 -22.45 -15.59
CA THR A 440 9.27 -22.57 -14.12
C THR A 440 8.07 -21.90 -13.46
N TYR A 441 7.57 -20.80 -14.03
CA TYR A 441 6.38 -20.10 -13.59
C TYR A 441 5.11 -20.94 -13.84
N ASN A 442 4.92 -21.48 -15.04
CA ASN A 442 3.72 -22.29 -15.34
C ASN A 442 3.68 -23.57 -14.50
N LYS A 443 4.84 -24.19 -14.24
CA LYS A 443 4.93 -25.32 -13.31
C LYS A 443 4.49 -24.93 -11.88
N LEU A 444 4.88 -23.74 -11.44
CA LEU A 444 4.47 -23.19 -10.14
C LEU A 444 2.98 -22.83 -10.11
N ASN A 445 2.46 -22.29 -11.22
CA ASN A 445 1.06 -21.91 -11.38
C ASN A 445 0.12 -23.13 -11.46
N GLY A 446 0.59 -24.26 -11.98
CA GLY A 446 -0.18 -25.51 -12.00
C GLY A 446 -0.21 -26.25 -10.65
N ASP A 447 0.57 -25.83 -9.65
CA ASP A 447 0.60 -26.46 -8.34
C ASP A 447 -0.55 -25.96 -7.45
N SER A 448 -1.57 -26.80 -7.26
CA SER A 448 -2.77 -26.45 -6.48
C SER A 448 -2.48 -26.12 -5.01
N SER A 449 -1.34 -26.57 -4.46
CA SER A 449 -0.92 -26.16 -3.11
C SER A 449 -0.50 -24.69 -3.06
N ILE A 450 -0.09 -24.12 -4.19
CA ILE A 450 0.37 -22.73 -4.35
C ILE A 450 -0.81 -21.83 -4.71
N THR A 451 -1.62 -22.19 -5.70
CA THR A 451 -2.71 -21.33 -6.20
C THR A 451 -3.86 -21.17 -5.20
N ASN A 452 -4.15 -22.20 -4.40
CA ASN A 452 -5.16 -22.14 -3.34
C ASN A 452 -4.71 -21.40 -2.07
N ASP A 453 -3.44 -21.02 -1.97
CA ASP A 453 -2.89 -20.27 -0.84
C ASP A 453 -2.81 -18.78 -1.19
N SER A 454 -3.55 -17.96 -0.46
CA SER A 454 -3.68 -16.53 -0.76
C SER A 454 -2.35 -15.76 -0.74
N SER A 455 -1.40 -16.18 0.10
CA SER A 455 -0.09 -15.52 0.20
C SER A 455 0.82 -15.93 -0.96
N CYS A 456 0.81 -17.21 -1.32
CA CYS A 456 1.50 -17.73 -2.50
C CYS A 456 0.94 -17.18 -3.81
N ASN A 457 -0.38 -17.10 -3.94
CA ASN A 457 -1.03 -16.52 -5.11
C ASN A 457 -0.63 -15.04 -5.32
N LYS A 458 -0.53 -14.27 -4.23
CA LYS A 458 -0.01 -12.90 -4.30
C LYS A 458 1.44 -12.81 -4.84
N LEU A 459 2.30 -13.76 -4.45
CA LEU A 459 3.67 -13.84 -4.99
C LEU A 459 3.67 -14.22 -6.48
N LEU A 460 2.77 -15.11 -6.91
CA LEU A 460 2.58 -15.45 -8.32
C LEU A 460 2.20 -14.21 -9.14
N CYS A 461 1.19 -13.46 -8.69
CA CYS A 461 0.80 -12.22 -9.37
C CYS A 461 1.95 -11.21 -9.40
N THR A 462 2.77 -11.12 -8.34
CA THR A 462 3.93 -10.22 -8.30
C THR A 462 4.97 -10.59 -9.38
N LEU A 463 5.31 -11.87 -9.52
CA LEU A 463 6.22 -12.34 -10.56
C LEU A 463 5.64 -12.16 -11.98
N SER A 464 4.34 -12.43 -12.14
CA SER A 464 3.61 -12.23 -13.40
C SER A 464 3.60 -10.77 -13.84
N ASN A 465 3.29 -9.85 -12.92
CA ASN A 465 3.27 -8.42 -13.18
C ASN A 465 4.65 -7.89 -13.54
N ASP A 466 5.71 -8.34 -12.86
CA ASP A 466 7.07 -7.92 -13.18
C ASP A 466 7.55 -8.50 -14.52
N TYR A 467 7.13 -9.70 -14.89
CA TYR A 467 7.38 -10.24 -16.24
C TYR A 467 6.64 -9.45 -17.33
N ASP A 468 5.38 -9.09 -17.10
CA ASP A 468 4.60 -8.24 -18.02
C ASP A 468 5.22 -6.84 -18.16
N ASN A 469 5.70 -6.25 -17.06
CA ASN A 469 6.44 -5.00 -17.05
C ASN A 469 7.73 -5.09 -17.88
N PHE A 470 8.47 -6.19 -17.73
CA PHE A 470 9.65 -6.46 -18.55
C PHE A 470 9.30 -6.49 -20.03
N LYS A 471 8.32 -7.33 -20.41
CA LYS A 471 7.87 -7.48 -21.80
C LYS A 471 7.46 -6.15 -22.41
N LYS A 472 6.64 -5.36 -21.70
CA LYS A 472 6.18 -4.05 -22.16
C LYS A 472 7.36 -3.13 -22.47
N LYS A 473 8.27 -2.94 -21.51
CA LYS A 473 9.42 -2.04 -21.68
C LYS A 473 10.41 -2.51 -22.74
N TYR A 474 10.66 -3.82 -22.81
CA TYR A 474 11.57 -4.39 -23.81
C TYR A 474 10.98 -4.28 -25.23
N SER A 475 9.66 -4.38 -25.34
CA SER A 475 8.91 -4.25 -26.60
C SER A 475 8.91 -2.85 -27.17
N ASP A 476 8.83 -1.86 -26.29
CA ASP A 476 8.86 -0.44 -26.67
C ASP A 476 10.24 -0.02 -27.21
N VAL A 477 11.29 -0.79 -26.92
CA VAL A 477 12.68 -0.40 -27.20
C VAL A 477 13.26 -1.15 -28.40
N LYS A 478 13.12 -2.49 -28.51
CA LYS A 478 13.95 -3.29 -29.46
C LYS A 478 13.35 -4.56 -30.07
N CYS A 479 12.53 -5.33 -29.35
CA CYS A 479 12.07 -6.64 -29.81
C CYS A 479 10.53 -6.75 -29.77
N PRO A 480 9.85 -7.23 -30.82
CA PRO A 480 8.39 -7.31 -30.80
C PRO A 480 7.88 -8.08 -29.58
N ASN A 481 6.83 -7.59 -28.93
CA ASN A 481 6.22 -8.25 -27.75
C ASN A 481 5.83 -9.71 -28.02
N SER A 482 5.46 -10.00 -29.28
CA SER A 482 5.18 -11.36 -29.77
C SER A 482 6.38 -12.32 -29.72
N SER A 483 7.58 -11.82 -29.44
CA SER A 483 8.81 -12.62 -29.33
C SER A 483 8.97 -13.23 -27.95
N PHE A 484 8.29 -12.71 -26.92
CA PHE A 484 8.36 -13.25 -25.57
C PHE A 484 7.22 -14.26 -25.33
N PRO A 485 7.51 -15.41 -24.70
CA PRO A 485 6.49 -16.41 -24.41
C PRO A 485 5.42 -15.86 -23.46
N ALA A 486 4.17 -16.26 -23.67
CA ALA A 486 3.07 -15.95 -22.77
C ALA A 486 3.12 -16.85 -21.52
N ILE A 487 2.63 -16.33 -20.40
CA ILE A 487 2.37 -17.10 -19.18
C ILE A 487 0.88 -17.34 -19.04
N GLU A 488 0.51 -18.47 -18.45
CA GLU A 488 -0.85 -18.69 -17.98
C GLU A 488 -1.03 -17.90 -16.69
N LYS A 489 -2.01 -17.01 -16.63
CA LYS A 489 -2.28 -16.30 -15.37
C LYS A 489 -2.88 -17.28 -14.35
N PRO A 490 -2.69 -17.06 -13.05
CA PRO A 490 -3.28 -17.91 -12.03
C PRO A 490 -4.81 -17.95 -12.16
N ASP A 491 -5.39 -19.15 -12.22
CA ASP A 491 -6.85 -19.33 -12.22
C ASP A 491 -7.41 -18.98 -10.83
N HIS A 492 -8.56 -18.30 -10.83
CA HIS A 492 -9.25 -17.77 -9.64
C HIS A 492 -10.09 -18.81 -8.90
#